data_AF-A0A1V3XV52-F1
#
_entry.id   AF-A0A1V3XV52-F1
#
_cell.length_a   1.000
_cell.length_b   1.000
_cell.length_c   1.000
_cell.angle_alpha   90.00
_cell.angle_beta   90.00
_cell.angle_gamma   90.00
#
_symmetry.space_group_name_H-M   'P 1'
#
loop_
_entity.id
_entity.type
_entity.pdbx_description
1 polymer ?
#
loop_
_entity_poly.entity_id
_entity_poly.type
_entity_poly.pdbx_seq_one_letter_code
_entity_poly.pdbx_strand_id
1 'polypeptide(L)'
;MVEELDSAGDLGDWPGPDALADLDAGEAQRVVTERMRARIAAVMGYADRSAVDPAVPLTELGLDSLMAVRIRNGARADFGVEPPVALILQGASLHDLTVDLMRQLGLSGPDQTLENQKSMATVRDRAQQRAAARHGAAIRRRPTPPKPQIQGGQDL
;
A
#
# COMPACT_ATOMS: atom_id res chain seq x y z
N MET A 1 -17.62 -30.54 -5.77
CA MET A 1 -16.22 -30.52 -5.27
C MET A 1 -15.62 -29.20 -5.70
N VAL A 2 -15.73 -28.17 -4.86
CA VAL A 2 -15.11 -26.85 -5.05
C VAL A 2 -14.41 -26.48 -3.75
N GLU A 3 -13.42 -27.27 -3.37
CA GLU A 3 -12.50 -26.98 -2.28
C GLU A 3 -11.16 -26.60 -2.90
N GLU A 4 -10.97 -25.33 -3.27
CA GLU A 4 -9.66 -24.80 -3.70
C GLU A 4 -9.64 -23.26 -3.67
N LEU A 5 -9.94 -22.63 -2.53
CA LEU A 5 -9.73 -21.17 -2.39
C LEU A 5 -9.27 -20.69 -0.99
N ASP A 6 -8.95 -21.59 -0.05
CA ASP A 6 -8.49 -21.22 1.29
C ASP A 6 -6.99 -21.48 1.54
N SER A 7 -6.14 -21.46 0.50
CA SER A 7 -4.68 -21.63 0.69
C SER A 7 -3.99 -20.39 1.29
N ALA A 8 -4.77 -19.50 1.90
CA ALA A 8 -4.27 -18.51 2.84
C ALA A 8 -4.59 -18.97 4.30
N GLY A 9 -5.02 -20.20 4.57
CA GLY A 9 -5.25 -20.63 5.95
C GLY A 9 -3.96 -20.82 6.77
N ASP A 10 -2.85 -21.18 6.13
CA ASP A 10 -1.69 -21.76 6.83
C ASP A 10 -0.38 -21.02 6.53
N LEU A 11 -0.17 -19.88 7.21
CA LEU A 11 1.12 -19.17 7.21
C LEU A 11 2.02 -19.55 8.41
N GLY A 12 1.86 -20.76 8.93
CA GLY A 12 2.59 -21.25 10.09
C GLY A 12 2.05 -20.76 11.44
N ASP A 13 2.84 -21.02 12.48
CA ASP A 13 2.58 -20.85 13.93
C ASP A 13 2.24 -19.40 14.32
N TRP A 14 1.03 -18.96 13.98
CA TRP A 14 0.49 -17.69 14.46
C TRP A 14 -0.19 -17.93 15.80
N PRO A 15 0.30 -17.33 16.90
CA PRO A 15 -0.23 -17.57 18.24
C PRO A 15 -1.56 -16.85 18.50
N GLY A 16 -2.08 -16.08 17.54
CA GLY A 16 -3.32 -15.32 17.68
C GLY A 16 -3.12 -13.88 18.15
N PRO A 17 -4.20 -13.08 18.17
CA PRO A 17 -4.14 -11.68 18.60
C PRO A 17 -3.85 -11.52 20.09
N ASP A 18 -4.21 -12.50 20.93
CA ASP A 18 -3.95 -12.46 22.38
C ASP A 18 -2.45 -12.38 22.70
N ALA A 19 -1.60 -12.99 21.88
CA ALA A 19 -0.14 -12.91 22.03
C ALA A 19 0.42 -11.50 21.83
N LEU A 20 -0.34 -10.60 21.19
CA LEU A 20 0.05 -9.19 21.04
C LEU A 20 -0.19 -8.38 22.31
N ALA A 21 -1.06 -8.84 23.22
CA ALA A 21 -1.43 -8.09 24.42
C ALA A 21 -0.28 -8.00 25.44
N ASP A 22 0.63 -8.98 25.44
CA ASP A 22 1.81 -9.01 26.30
C ASP A 22 3.02 -8.27 25.71
N LEU A 23 2.93 -7.79 24.47
CA LEU A 23 4.02 -7.10 23.77
C LEU A 23 3.95 -5.59 23.96
N ASP A 24 5.10 -4.92 23.93
CA ASP A 24 5.12 -3.47 23.78
C ASP A 24 4.65 -3.07 22.36
N ALA A 25 4.22 -1.81 22.21
CA ALA A 25 3.65 -1.32 20.96
C ALA A 25 4.61 -1.45 19.74
N GLY A 26 5.93 -1.32 19.96
CA GLY A 26 6.94 -1.47 18.93
C GLY A 26 7.07 -2.92 18.48
N GLU A 27 7.16 -3.86 19.43
CA GLU A 27 7.23 -5.30 19.15
C GLU A 27 5.93 -5.80 18.50
N ALA A 28 4.77 -5.41 19.04
CA ALA A 28 3.47 -5.71 18.46
C ALA A 28 3.37 -5.21 17.00
N GLN A 29 3.84 -3.99 16.72
CA GLN A 29 3.86 -3.47 15.35
C GLN A 29 4.73 -4.33 14.42
N ARG A 30 5.90 -4.80 14.89
CA ARG A 30 6.78 -5.67 14.10
C ARG A 30 6.11 -6.99 13.76
N VAL A 31 5.49 -7.62 14.75
CA VAL A 31 4.77 -8.89 14.60
C VAL A 31 3.59 -8.75 13.64
N VAL A 32 2.76 -7.71 13.81
CA VAL A 32 1.62 -7.42 12.92
C VAL A 32 2.11 -7.15 11.49
N THR A 33 3.16 -6.34 11.31
CA THR A 33 3.74 -6.04 9.99
C THR A 33 4.17 -7.33 9.30
N GLU A 34 4.92 -8.18 9.99
CA GLU A 34 5.50 -9.37 9.39
C GLU A 34 4.44 -10.42 9.03
N ARG A 35 3.45 -10.62 9.89
CA ARG A 35 2.32 -11.52 9.63
C ARG A 35 1.52 -11.03 8.42
N MET A 36 1.22 -9.72 8.38
CA MET A 36 0.50 -9.12 7.27
C MET A 36 1.33 -9.13 5.97
N ARG A 37 2.66 -9.01 6.05
CA ARG A 37 3.56 -9.13 4.90
C ARG A 37 3.50 -10.53 4.29
N ALA A 38 3.59 -11.56 5.13
CA ALA A 38 3.47 -12.95 4.69
C ALA A 38 2.09 -13.23 4.07
N ARG A 39 1.02 -12.69 4.64
CA ARG A 39 -0.34 -12.71 4.09
C ARG A 39 -0.41 -12.16 2.68
N ILE A 40 0.05 -10.93 2.53
CA ILE A 40 -0.02 -10.21 1.27
C ILE A 40 0.84 -10.91 0.21
N ALA A 41 2.03 -11.39 0.56
CA ALA A 41 2.89 -12.15 -0.33
C ALA A 41 2.20 -13.42 -0.84
N ALA A 42 1.59 -14.21 0.05
CA ALA A 42 0.86 -15.40 -0.33
C ALA A 42 -0.37 -15.10 -1.21
N VAL A 43 -1.11 -14.03 -0.92
CA VAL A 43 -2.25 -13.60 -1.76
C VAL A 43 -1.79 -13.18 -3.16
N MET A 44 -0.66 -12.48 -3.25
CA MET A 44 -0.05 -12.05 -4.52
C MET A 44 0.72 -13.17 -5.24
N GLY A 45 0.84 -14.37 -4.64
CA GLY A 45 1.55 -15.50 -5.22
C GLY A 45 3.08 -15.38 -5.19
N TYR A 46 3.63 -14.54 -4.31
CA TYR A 46 5.07 -14.43 -4.11
C TYR A 46 5.57 -15.55 -3.18
N ALA A 47 6.63 -16.22 -3.61
CA ALA A 47 7.28 -17.28 -2.82
C ALA A 47 8.03 -16.72 -1.60
N ASP A 48 8.52 -15.47 -1.68
CA ASP A 48 9.21 -14.78 -0.60
C ASP A 48 8.45 -13.50 -0.23
N ARG A 49 8.15 -13.35 1.05
CA ARG A 49 7.52 -12.15 1.61
C ARG A 49 8.39 -10.90 1.47
N SER A 50 9.70 -11.06 1.31
CA SER A 50 10.65 -9.98 1.04
C SER A 50 10.34 -9.23 -0.26
N ALA A 51 9.64 -9.86 -1.20
CA ALA A 51 9.19 -9.25 -2.45
C ALA A 51 8.11 -8.17 -2.24
N VAL A 52 7.44 -8.14 -1.09
CA VAL A 52 6.49 -7.09 -0.71
C VAL A 52 7.27 -5.97 -0.03
N ASP A 53 7.46 -4.85 -0.73
CA ASP A 53 8.03 -3.64 -0.14
C ASP A 53 6.97 -2.96 0.76
N PRO A 54 7.27 -2.71 2.04
CA PRO A 54 6.29 -2.18 2.98
C PRO A 54 5.83 -0.74 2.68
N ALA A 55 6.60 0.03 1.89
CA ALA A 55 6.31 1.42 1.56
C ALA A 55 5.68 1.60 0.17
N VAL A 56 5.64 0.54 -0.64
CA VAL A 56 5.03 0.58 -1.98
C VAL A 56 3.52 0.34 -1.88
N PRO A 57 2.68 1.14 -2.58
CA PRO A 57 1.25 0.88 -2.66
C PRO A 57 0.96 -0.51 -3.21
N LEU A 58 0.06 -1.26 -2.57
CA LEU A 58 -0.26 -2.63 -3.01
C LEU A 58 -0.84 -2.67 -4.43
N THR A 59 -1.56 -1.63 -4.83
CA THR A 59 -2.07 -1.47 -6.21
C THR A 59 -0.96 -1.35 -7.25
N GLU A 60 0.21 -0.83 -6.88
CA GLU A 60 1.39 -0.80 -7.77
C GLU A 60 2.09 -2.17 -7.86
N LEU A 61 1.82 -3.08 -6.92
CA LEU A 61 2.30 -4.47 -6.92
C LEU A 61 1.37 -5.43 -7.68
N GLY A 62 0.27 -4.93 -8.26
CA GLY A 62 -0.68 -5.73 -9.03
C GLY A 62 -1.88 -6.25 -8.23
N LEU A 63 -2.12 -5.71 -7.04
CA LEU A 63 -3.32 -6.01 -6.25
C LEU A 63 -4.61 -5.67 -7.02
N ASP A 64 -5.55 -6.62 -7.03
CA ASP A 64 -6.91 -6.44 -7.54
C ASP A 64 -8.00 -6.55 -6.44
N SER A 65 -9.27 -6.39 -6.83
CA SER A 65 -10.44 -6.46 -5.94
C SER A 65 -10.58 -7.77 -5.18
N LEU A 66 -10.36 -8.92 -5.83
CA LEU A 66 -10.45 -10.23 -5.19
C LEU A 66 -9.31 -10.39 -4.17
N MET A 67 -8.09 -9.99 -4.53
CA MET A 67 -6.96 -9.98 -3.60
C MET A 67 -7.22 -9.09 -2.39
N ALA A 68 -7.80 -7.91 -2.58
CA ALA A 68 -8.15 -7.00 -1.48
C ALA A 68 -9.15 -7.63 -0.50
N VAL A 69 -10.14 -8.38 -1.01
CA VAL A 69 -11.08 -9.14 -0.17
C VAL A 69 -10.38 -10.27 0.57
N ARG A 70 -9.47 -11.00 -0.08
CA ARG A 70 -8.67 -12.05 0.58
C ARG A 70 -7.77 -11.49 1.68
N ILE A 71 -7.17 -10.33 1.46
CA ILE A 71 -6.38 -9.61 2.47
C ILE A 71 -7.26 -9.21 3.67
N ARG A 72 -8.45 -8.64 3.43
CA ARG A 72 -9.41 -8.31 4.51
C ARG A 72 -9.77 -9.54 5.33
N ASN A 73 -10.15 -10.63 4.65
CA ASN A 73 -10.55 -11.87 5.32
C ASN A 73 -9.38 -12.47 6.13
N GLY A 74 -8.17 -12.38 5.60
CA GLY A 74 -6.97 -12.78 6.32
C GLY A 74 -6.71 -11.95 7.57
N ALA A 75 -6.85 -10.62 7.49
CA ALA A 75 -6.74 -9.75 8.66
C ALA A 75 -7.81 -10.06 9.72
N ARG A 76 -9.03 -10.38 9.29
CA ARG A 76 -10.10 -10.84 10.20
C ARG A 76 -9.72 -12.14 10.89
N ALA A 77 -9.19 -13.10 10.16
CA ALA A 77 -8.80 -14.40 10.69
C ALA A 77 -7.61 -14.31 11.66
N ASP A 78 -6.59 -13.52 11.31
CA ASP A 78 -5.36 -13.41 12.10
C ASP A 78 -5.54 -12.50 13.33
N PHE A 79 -6.26 -11.39 13.18
CA PHE A 79 -6.28 -10.31 14.18
C PHE A 79 -7.68 -9.99 14.70
N GLY A 80 -8.74 -10.55 14.13
CA GLY A 80 -10.12 -10.20 14.51
C GLY A 80 -10.57 -8.81 14.02
N VAL A 81 -9.80 -8.14 13.16
CA VAL A 81 -10.09 -6.79 12.65
C VAL A 81 -10.31 -6.79 11.14
N GLU A 82 -11.08 -5.82 10.64
CA GLU A 82 -11.52 -5.79 9.25
C GLU A 82 -11.11 -4.47 8.57
N PRO A 83 -9.91 -4.39 7.97
CA PRO A 83 -9.50 -3.20 7.24
C PRO A 83 -10.47 -2.95 6.06
N PRO A 84 -10.91 -1.70 5.83
CA PRO A 84 -11.81 -1.39 4.73
C PRO A 84 -11.19 -1.78 3.38
N VAL A 85 -11.93 -2.54 2.56
CA VAL A 85 -11.47 -2.92 1.20
C VAL A 85 -11.18 -1.69 0.34
N ALA A 86 -11.95 -0.60 0.53
CA ALA A 86 -11.72 0.66 -0.15
C ALA A 86 -10.33 1.25 0.15
N LEU A 87 -9.84 1.15 1.39
CA LEU A 87 -8.52 1.64 1.77
C LEU A 87 -7.42 0.84 1.04
N ILE A 88 -7.57 -0.48 1.00
CA ILE A 88 -6.65 -1.39 0.30
C ILE A 88 -6.60 -1.04 -1.20
N LEU A 89 -7.76 -0.83 -1.82
CA LEU A 89 -7.88 -0.51 -3.25
C LEU A 89 -7.49 0.93 -3.62
N GLN A 90 -7.44 1.85 -2.66
CA GLN A 90 -7.03 3.25 -2.88
C GLN A 90 -5.52 3.45 -2.86
N GLY A 91 -4.74 2.36 -2.80
CA GLY A 91 -3.27 2.41 -2.84
C GLY A 91 -2.64 2.51 -1.46
N ALA A 92 -3.26 1.92 -0.44
CA ALA A 92 -2.57 1.71 0.83
C ALA A 92 -1.32 0.83 0.64
N SER A 93 -0.25 1.17 1.34
CA SER A 93 0.92 0.30 1.51
C SER A 93 0.70 -0.69 2.66
N LEU A 94 1.59 -1.68 2.79
CA LEU A 94 1.60 -2.56 3.96
C LEU A 94 1.84 -1.76 5.25
N HIS A 95 2.65 -0.70 5.20
CA HIS A 95 2.81 0.19 6.36
C HIS A 95 1.47 0.84 6.75
N ASP A 96 0.73 1.42 5.80
CA ASP A 96 -0.57 2.03 6.08
C ASP A 96 -1.57 1.03 6.67
N LEU A 97 -1.59 -0.20 6.15
CA LEU A 97 -2.42 -1.27 6.71
C LEU A 97 -2.01 -1.65 8.13
N THR A 98 -0.70 -1.74 8.40
CA THR A 98 -0.21 -2.04 9.75
C THR A 98 -0.66 -0.97 10.74
N VAL A 99 -0.57 0.30 10.36
CA VAL A 99 -1.02 1.42 11.21
C VAL A 99 -2.52 1.34 11.49
N ASP A 100 -3.32 1.05 10.45
CA ASP A 100 -4.76 0.88 10.59
C ASP A 100 -5.11 -0.32 11.51
N LEU A 101 -4.43 -1.46 11.35
CA LEU A 101 -4.58 -2.64 12.20
C LEU A 101 -4.20 -2.35 13.66
N MET A 102 -3.05 -1.72 13.90
CA MET A 102 -2.60 -1.35 15.25
C MET A 102 -3.58 -0.39 15.94
N ARG A 103 -4.25 0.47 15.18
CA ARG A 103 -5.30 1.36 15.70
C ARG A 103 -6.56 0.57 16.06
N GLN A 104 -7.00 -0.35 15.21
CA GLN A 104 -8.17 -1.19 15.47
C GLN A 104 -7.95 -2.14 16.66
N LEU A 105 -6.73 -2.63 16.85
CA LEU A 105 -6.33 -3.49 17.97
C LEU A 105 -6.14 -2.72 19.29
N GLY A 106 -6.12 -1.38 19.27
CA GLY A 106 -5.86 -0.57 20.46
C GLY A 106 -4.41 -0.62 20.96
N LEU A 107 -3.48 -1.11 20.14
CA LEU A 107 -2.06 -1.32 20.47
C LEU A 107 -1.17 -0.13 20.05
N SER A 108 -1.75 0.93 19.50
CA SER A 108 -1.00 2.12 19.06
C SER A 108 -0.57 2.96 20.26
N GLY A 109 0.74 3.04 20.52
CA GLY A 109 1.28 3.98 21.52
C GLY A 109 1.00 5.44 21.16
N PRO A 110 0.88 6.35 22.15
CA PRO A 110 0.63 7.78 21.91
C PRO A 110 1.75 8.45 21.09
N ASP A 111 2.98 7.95 21.20
CA ASP A 111 4.18 8.49 20.53
C ASP A 111 4.20 8.15 19.02
N GLN A 112 3.89 6.89 18.68
CA GLN A 112 3.80 6.40 17.30
C GLN A 112 2.71 7.11 16.50
N THR A 113 1.61 7.51 17.16
CA THR A 113 0.50 8.21 16.51
C THR A 113 0.96 9.55 15.92
N LEU A 114 1.84 10.29 16.60
CA LEU A 114 2.34 11.60 16.16
C LEU A 114 3.35 11.47 15.01
N GLU A 115 4.27 10.51 15.09
CA GLU A 115 5.26 10.26 14.04
C GLU A 115 4.63 9.65 12.78
N ASN A 116 3.66 8.74 12.93
CA ASN A 116 2.86 8.23 11.82
C ASN A 116 1.97 9.29 11.20
N GLN A 117 1.40 10.21 11.97
CA GLN A 117 0.55 11.26 11.42
C GLN A 117 1.36 12.27 10.60
N LYS A 118 2.59 12.57 11.03
CA LYS A 118 3.56 13.37 10.26
C LYS A 118 4.03 12.64 8.99
N SER A 119 4.26 11.33 9.10
CA SER A 119 4.68 10.48 7.98
C SER A 119 3.54 10.26 6.98
N MET A 120 2.32 9.95 7.42
CA MET A 120 1.13 9.85 6.57
C MET A 120 0.77 11.18 5.93
N ALA A 121 0.91 12.32 6.62
CA ALA A 121 0.72 13.63 5.99
C ALA A 121 1.71 13.86 4.84
N THR A 122 2.96 13.41 4.99
CA THR A 122 4.00 13.50 3.96
C THR A 122 3.84 12.46 2.85
N VAL A 123 3.38 11.24 3.18
CA VAL A 123 3.10 10.15 2.23
C VAL A 123 1.85 10.46 1.41
N ARG A 124 0.79 10.99 2.04
CA ARG A 124 -0.46 11.39 1.37
C ARG A 124 -0.20 12.54 0.40
N ASP A 125 0.64 13.51 0.79
CA ASP A 125 1.12 14.57 -0.10
C ASP A 125 1.95 14.01 -1.28
N ARG A 126 2.87 13.07 -1.04
CA ARG A 126 3.65 12.41 -2.13
C ARG A 126 2.82 11.49 -3.02
N ALA A 127 1.90 10.72 -2.45
CA ALA A 127 0.99 9.83 -3.19
C ALA A 127 0.05 10.66 -4.06
N GLN A 128 -0.49 11.77 -3.53
CA GLN A 128 -1.29 12.73 -4.30
C GLN A 128 -0.47 13.44 -5.39
N GLN A 129 0.76 13.88 -5.08
CA GLN A 129 1.64 14.51 -6.08
C GLN A 129 2.03 13.55 -7.21
N ARG A 130 2.29 12.27 -6.91
CA ARG A 130 2.63 11.24 -7.91
C ARG A 130 1.42 10.82 -8.75
N ALA A 131 0.23 10.73 -8.14
CA ALA A 131 -1.02 10.48 -8.86
C ALA A 131 -1.34 11.63 -9.84
N ALA A 132 -1.11 12.89 -9.44
CA ALA A 132 -1.31 14.07 -10.28
C ALA A 132 -0.33 14.14 -11.47
N ALA A 133 0.92 13.70 -11.28
CA ALA A 133 1.94 13.71 -12.33
C ALA A 133 1.63 12.73 -13.49
N ARG A 134 0.93 11.62 -13.23
CA ARG A 134 0.63 10.60 -14.24
C ARG A 134 -0.44 11.02 -15.27
N HIS A 135 -1.33 11.97 -14.95
CA HIS A 135 -2.34 12.47 -15.91
C HIS A 135 -1.83 13.58 -16.86
N GLY A 136 -0.68 14.22 -16.57
CA GLY A 136 -0.19 15.37 -17.34
C GLY A 136 0.66 15.04 -18.59
N ALA A 137 1.15 13.79 -18.71
CA ALA A 137 2.16 13.44 -19.72
C ALA A 137 1.59 13.10 -21.12
N ALA A 138 0.27 12.95 -21.27
CA ALA A 138 -0.34 12.53 -22.53
C ALA A 138 -0.73 13.67 -23.50
N ILE A 139 -0.62 14.95 -23.10
CA ILE A 139 -1.10 16.09 -23.90
C ILE A 139 0.05 17.01 -24.34
N ARG A 140 1.17 16.51 -24.86
CA ARG A 140 2.14 17.37 -25.60
C ARG A 140 2.91 16.62 -26.69
N ARG A 141 2.23 16.27 -27.79
CA ARG A 141 2.92 16.04 -29.07
C ARG A 141 2.10 16.58 -30.25
N ARG A 142 2.43 17.79 -30.71
CA ARG A 142 2.62 18.00 -32.15
C ARG A 142 3.64 19.14 -32.41
N PRO A 143 4.58 18.97 -33.37
CA PRO A 143 5.67 19.92 -33.62
C PRO A 143 5.26 21.05 -34.56
N THR A 144 5.94 22.19 -34.43
CA THR A 144 5.89 23.41 -35.27
C THR A 144 6.50 23.20 -36.66
N PRO A 145 5.88 23.72 -37.74
CA PRO A 145 6.58 23.99 -39.01
C PRO A 145 7.26 25.38 -39.01
N PRO A 146 8.36 25.57 -39.78
CA PRO A 146 9.24 26.75 -39.72
C PRO A 146 8.70 27.99 -40.47
N LYS A 147 9.20 29.17 -40.05
CA LYS A 147 8.85 30.51 -40.59
C LYS A 147 9.51 30.77 -41.97
N PRO A 148 8.86 31.52 -42.87
CA PRO A 148 9.48 31.95 -44.13
C PRO A 148 10.56 33.03 -43.89
N GLN A 149 11.70 32.88 -44.55
CA GLN A 149 12.78 33.88 -44.57
C GLN A 149 12.41 35.00 -45.54
N ILE A 150 12.45 36.25 -45.07
CA ILE A 150 12.37 37.44 -45.91
C ILE A 150 13.76 38.07 -45.91
N GLN A 151 14.46 37.94 -47.04
CA GLN A 151 15.79 38.47 -47.29
C GLN A 151 15.67 39.87 -47.90
N GLY A 152 16.36 40.83 -47.30
CA GLY A 152 16.99 41.95 -48.01
C GLY A 152 16.09 43.12 -48.42
N GLY A 153 16.09 44.16 -47.59
CA GLY A 153 15.73 45.53 -47.96
C GLY A 153 16.55 46.48 -47.10
N GLN A 154 17.81 46.71 -47.48
CA GLN A 154 18.61 47.82 -46.99
C GLN A 154 18.48 48.91 -48.05
N ASP A 155 17.66 49.92 -47.76
CA ASP A 155 17.58 51.14 -48.54
C ASP A 155 18.31 52.26 -47.77
N LEU A 156 19.22 52.90 -48.52
CA LEU A 156 19.71 54.29 -48.42
C LEU A 156 20.69 54.67 -47.30
#